data_AF-A0A4Y2LN78-F1
#
_entry.id   AF-A0A4Y2LN78-F1
#
_cell.length_a   1.000
_cell.length_b   1.000
_cell.length_c   1.000
_cell.angle_alpha   90.00
_cell.angle_beta   90.00
_cell.angle_gamma   90.00
#
_symmetry.space_group_name_H-M   'P 1'
#
loop_
_entity.id
_entity.type
_entity.pdbx_description
1 polymer ?
#
loop_
_entity_poly.entity_id
_entity_poly.type
_entity_poly.pdbx_seq_one_letter_code
_entity_poly.pdbx_strand_id
1 'polypeptide(L)'
;MVHTLNNILLTSTELFDLRNQLKDLKTESSWSLFACLYRSWCHSPVATVSLCLLAQTYKHACDLLQIFGDIEVTVDFLTEIDKLVQLIESPIFT
;
A
#
# COMPACT_ATOMS: atom_id res chain seq x y z
N MET A 1 2.89 4.42 13.37
CA MET A 1 2.77 2.94 13.45
C MET A 1 2.39 2.33 12.10
N VAL A 2 1.28 2.74 11.46
CA VAL A 2 0.87 2.20 10.14
C VAL A 2 1.96 2.38 9.07
N HIS A 3 2.62 3.55 8.99
CA HIS A 3 3.75 3.78 8.10
C HIS A 3 4.89 2.76 8.28
N THR A 4 5.25 2.47 9.54
CA THR A 4 6.29 1.48 9.87
C THR A 4 5.88 0.09 9.44
N LEU A 5 4.63 -0.30 9.69
CA LEU A 5 4.10 -1.61 9.27
C LEU A 5 4.07 -1.74 7.75
N ASN A 6 3.71 -0.68 7.04
CA ASN A 6 3.74 -0.66 5.57
C ASN A 6 5.18 -0.84 5.04
N ASN A 7 6.15 -0.13 5.60
CA ASN A 7 7.55 -0.30 5.22
C ASN A 7 8.06 -1.71 5.51
N ILE A 8 7.72 -2.29 6.67
CA ILE A 8 8.08 -3.68 6.99
C ILE A 8 7.42 -4.65 6.00
N LEU A 9 6.13 -4.46 5.70
CA LEU A 9 5.39 -5.26 4.74
C LEU A 9 6.04 -5.26 3.35
N LEU A 10 6.56 -4.11 2.90
CA LEU A 10 7.12 -3.95 1.56
C LEU A 10 8.59 -4.36 1.46
N THR A 11 9.39 -4.16 2.51
CA THR A 11 10.86 -4.32 2.46
C THR A 11 11.37 -5.57 3.17
N SER A 12 10.65 -6.11 4.16
CA SER A 12 11.12 -7.27 4.91
C SER A 12 11.10 -8.54 4.05
N THR A 13 12.18 -9.30 4.05
CA THR A 13 12.27 -10.58 3.33
C THR A 13 11.39 -11.65 3.97
N GLU A 14 11.16 -11.59 5.29
CA GLU A 14 10.32 -12.53 6.03
C GLU A 14 8.85 -12.50 5.60
N LEU A 15 8.41 -11.39 4.99
CA LEU A 15 7.02 -11.19 4.56
C LEU A 15 6.83 -11.46 3.06
N PHE A 16 7.80 -12.08 2.39
CA PHE A 16 7.71 -12.39 0.96
C PHE A 16 6.48 -13.24 0.62
N ASP A 17 6.21 -14.30 1.41
CA ASP A 17 5.04 -15.16 1.19
C ASP A 17 3.73 -14.41 1.41
N LEU A 18 3.68 -13.53 2.41
CA LEU A 18 2.50 -12.72 2.70
C LEU A 18 2.24 -11.69 1.60
N ARG A 19 3.29 -11.09 1.02
CA ARG A 19 3.17 -10.23 -0.16
C ARG A 19 2.60 -11.01 -1.35
N ASN A 20 3.09 -12.22 -1.60
CA ASN A 20 2.57 -13.06 -2.68
C ASN A 20 1.11 -13.48 -2.46
N GLN A 21 0.69 -13.69 -1.21
CA GLN A 21 -0.72 -13.94 -0.89
C GLN A 21 -1.62 -12.73 -1.16
N LEU A 22 -1.09 -11.52 -1.03
CA LEU A 22 -1.83 -10.29 -1.31
C LEU A 22 -1.88 -9.94 -2.81
N LYS A 23 -0.94 -10.46 -3.63
CA LYS A 23 -0.97 -10.29 -5.09
C LYS A 23 -2.18 -11.00 -5.70
N ASP A 24 -2.79 -10.39 -6.73
CA ASP A 24 -3.94 -10.86 -7.51
C ASP A 24 -5.27 -11.14 -6.76
N LEU A 25 -5.29 -11.17 -5.42
CA LEU A 25 -6.47 -11.43 -4.58
C LEU A 25 -7.35 -12.60 -5.10
N LYS A 26 -6.73 -13.73 -5.47
CA LYS A 26 -7.43 -14.86 -6.12
C LYS A 26 -8.27 -15.71 -5.18
N THR A 27 -7.96 -15.71 -3.89
CA THR A 27 -8.62 -16.57 -2.89
C THR A 27 -9.42 -15.76 -1.88
N GLU A 28 -10.44 -16.37 -1.29
CA GLU A 28 -11.22 -15.72 -0.22
C GLU A 28 -10.33 -15.35 0.99
N SER A 29 -9.33 -16.18 1.31
CA SER A 29 -8.35 -15.88 2.36
C SER A 29 -7.53 -14.63 2.04
N SER A 30 -7.04 -14.48 0.80
CA SER A 30 -6.29 -13.28 0.36
C SER A 30 -7.15 -12.02 0.47
N TRP A 31 -8.42 -12.09 0.07
CA TRP A 31 -9.38 -11.00 0.22
C TRP A 31 -9.63 -10.64 1.68
N SER A 32 -9.80 -11.64 2.55
CA SER A 32 -10.02 -11.39 3.98
C SER A 32 -8.82 -10.69 4.63
N LEU A 33 -7.59 -11.10 4.25
CA LEU A 33 -6.35 -10.50 4.73
C LEU A 33 -6.21 -9.07 4.21
N PHE A 34 -6.42 -8.86 2.91
CA PHE A 34 -6.41 -7.54 2.30
C PHE A 34 -7.42 -6.61 2.97
N ALA A 35 -8.67 -7.05 3.18
CA ALA A 35 -9.69 -6.24 3.83
C ALA A 35 -9.34 -5.87 5.28
N CYS A 36 -8.72 -6.80 6.02
CA CYS A 36 -8.24 -6.56 7.38
C CYS A 36 -7.13 -5.49 7.42
N LEU A 37 -6.12 -5.64 6.55
CA LEU A 37 -5.02 -4.68 6.41
C LEU A 37 -5.53 -3.34 5.91
N TYR A 38 -6.37 -3.33 4.88
CA TYR A 38 -6.91 -2.13 4.24
C TYR A 38 -7.56 -1.19 5.26
N ARG A 39 -8.42 -1.72 6.16
CA ARG A 39 -9.06 -0.91 7.22
C ARG A 39 -8.05 -0.21 8.13
N SER A 40 -6.96 -0.90 8.48
CA SER A 40 -5.92 -0.34 9.34
C SER A 40 -4.99 0.61 8.55
N TRP A 41 -4.82 0.37 7.26
CA TRP A 41 -4.00 1.17 6.37
C TRP A 41 -4.67 2.50 5.99
N CYS A 42 -6.01 2.58 6.01
CA CYS A 42 -6.78 3.82 5.78
C CYS A 42 -6.39 5.00 6.70
N HIS A 43 -5.72 4.75 7.82
CA HIS A 43 -5.17 5.81 8.68
C HIS A 43 -3.95 6.51 8.08
N SER A 44 -3.42 6.02 6.95
CA SER A 44 -2.39 6.68 6.14
C SER A 44 -2.74 6.56 4.65
N PRO A 45 -2.92 7.69 3.94
CA PRO A 45 -3.26 7.65 2.52
C PRO A 45 -2.18 6.94 1.70
N VAL A 46 -0.91 7.27 1.91
CA VAL A 46 0.22 6.68 1.18
C VAL A 46 0.33 5.17 1.43
N ALA A 47 0.14 4.72 2.67
CA ALA A 47 0.14 3.30 2.98
C ALA A 47 -1.01 2.59 2.26
N THR A 48 -2.22 3.16 2.27
CA THR A 48 -3.39 2.59 1.59
C THR A 48 -3.14 2.40 0.09
N VAL A 49 -2.57 3.39 -0.59
CA VAL A 49 -2.23 3.27 -2.01
C VAL A 49 -1.13 2.23 -2.21
N SER A 50 -0.10 2.19 -1.36
CA SER A 50 0.96 1.17 -1.43
C SER A 50 0.39 -0.25 -1.36
N LEU A 51 -0.56 -0.48 -0.45
CA LEU A 51 -1.23 -1.77 -0.29
C LEU A 51 -2.08 -2.12 -1.52
N CYS A 52 -2.77 -1.13 -2.11
CA CYS A 52 -3.54 -1.32 -3.34
C CYS A 52 -2.65 -1.64 -4.54
N LEU A 53 -1.47 -1.02 -4.64
CA LEU A 53 -0.46 -1.32 -5.66
C LEU A 53 0.09 -2.74 -5.49
N LEU A 54 0.40 -3.15 -4.26
CA LEU A 54 0.84 -4.51 -3.94
C LEU A 54 -0.22 -5.56 -4.31
N ALA A 55 -1.49 -5.28 -4.01
CA ALA A 55 -2.61 -6.15 -4.33
C ALA A 55 -3.07 -6.08 -5.80
N GLN A 56 -2.41 -5.25 -6.61
CA GLN A 56 -2.70 -5.02 -8.03
C GLN A 56 -4.13 -4.48 -8.29
N THR A 57 -4.74 -3.86 -7.29
CA THR A 57 -6.03 -3.18 -7.42
C THR A 57 -5.82 -1.77 -7.96
N TYR A 58 -5.23 -1.65 -9.16
CA TYR A 58 -4.78 -0.37 -9.72
C TYR A 58 -5.92 0.63 -9.93
N LYS A 59 -7.10 0.15 -10.35
CA LYS A 59 -8.27 1.02 -10.52
C LYS A 59 -8.65 1.70 -9.20
N HIS A 60 -8.73 0.92 -8.13
CA HIS A 60 -9.03 1.42 -6.79
C HIS A 60 -7.93 2.36 -6.26
N ALA A 61 -6.65 2.02 -6.54
CA ALA A 61 -5.54 2.91 -6.19
C ALA A 61 -5.65 4.27 -6.90
N CYS A 62 -6.02 4.29 -8.18
CA CYS A 62 -6.22 5.54 -8.93
C CYS A 62 -7.40 6.36 -8.38
N ASP A 63 -8.52 5.70 -8.05
CA ASP A 63 -9.69 6.36 -7.47
C ASP A 63 -9.33 7.00 -6.12
N LEU A 64 -8.54 6.31 -5.28
CA LEU A 64 -8.02 6.85 -4.02
C LEU A 64 -7.07 8.03 -4.23
N LEU A 65 -6.18 7.97 -5.23
CA LEU A 65 -5.26 9.07 -5.53
C LEU A 65 -6.00 10.35 -5.93
N GLN A 66 -7.14 10.26 -6.62
CA GLN A 66 -7.97 11.43 -6.93
C GLN A 66 -8.53 12.07 -5.65
N ILE A 67 -9.03 11.24 -4.72
CA ILE A 67 -9.53 11.72 -3.42
C ILE A 67 -8.40 12.34 -2.59
N PHE A 68 -7.19 11.80 -2.69
CA PHE A 68 -6.04 12.32 -1.96
C PHE A 68 -5.54 13.66 -2.49
N GLY A 69 -5.87 14.03 -3.72
CA GLY A 69 -5.60 15.36 -4.26
C GLY A 69 -6.26 16.49 -3.47
N ASP A 70 -7.34 16.19 -2.73
CA ASP A 70 -8.07 17.15 -1.90
C ASP A 70 -7.58 17.18 -0.44
N ILE A 71 -6.59 16.36 -0.08
CA ILE A 71 -6.01 16.33 1.28
C ILE A 71 -5.02 17.48 1.46
N GLU A 72 -4.98 18.05 2.67
CA GLU A 72 -4.00 19.07 3.04
C GLU A 72 -2.56 18.57 2.81
N VAL A 73 -1.83 19.31 1.98
CA VAL A 73 -0.44 18.98 1.64
C VAL A 73 0.48 19.41 2.79
N THR A 74 0.94 18.43 3.56
CA THR A 74 1.94 18.62 4.63
C THR A 74 3.30 18.08 4.21
N VAL A 75 4.37 18.54 4.88
CA VAL A 75 5.74 18.04 4.63
C VAL A 75 5.84 16.54 4.87
N ASP A 76 5.18 16.04 5.90
CA ASP A 76 5.13 14.60 6.20
C ASP A 76 4.47 13.81 5.07
N PHE A 77 3.37 14.33 4.53
CA PHE A 77 2.68 13.72 3.39
C PHE A 77 3.56 13.66 2.14
N LEU A 78 4.23 14.76 1.80
CA LEU A 78 5.16 14.81 0.67
C LEU A 78 6.35 13.85 0.84
N THR A 79 6.86 13.72 2.07
CA THR A 79 7.95 12.80 2.39
C THR A 79 7.53 11.34 2.22
N GLU A 80 6.30 10.99 2.61
CA GLU A 80 5.78 9.64 2.41
C GLU A 80 5.51 9.34 0.93
N ILE A 81 5.03 10.32 0.15
CA ILE A 81 4.90 10.19 -1.30
C ILE A 81 6.26 9.94 -1.96
N ASP A 82 7.30 10.70 -1.60
CA ASP A 82 8.65 10.52 -2.15
C ASP A 82 9.16 9.09 -1.92
N LYS A 83 8.97 8.55 -0.71
CA LYS A 83 9.28 7.14 -0.42
C LYS A 83 8.47 6.18 -1.29
N LEU A 84 7.18 6.42 -1.48
CA LEU A 84 6.35 5.59 -2.34
C LEU A 84 6.85 5.59 -3.79
N VAL A 85 7.24 6.75 -4.32
CA VAL A 85 7.82 6.87 -5.67
C VAL A 85 9.10 6.05 -5.77
N GLN A 86 10.02 6.18 -4.81
CA GLN A 86 11.25 5.38 -4.76
C GLN A 86 10.97 3.87 -4.71
N LEU A 87 9.93 3.45 -3.97
CA LEU A 87 9.53 2.04 -3.91
C LEU A 87 8.93 1.55 -5.24
N ILE A 88 8.19 2.38 -5.97
CA ILE A 88 7.66 2.06 -7.31
C ILE A 88 8.79 1.92 -8.33
N GLU A 89 9.84 2.73 -8.23
CA GLU A 89 11.03 2.63 -9.08
C GLU A 89 11.88 1.39 -8.77
N SER A 90 11.64 0.74 -7.63
CA SER A 90 12.29 -0.49 -7.20
C SER A 90 11.50 -1.75 -7.63
N PRO A 91 12.10 -2.95 -7.68
CA PRO A 91 11.40 -4.18 -8.06
C PRO A 91 10.43 -4.72 -6.99
N ILE A 92 10.09 -3.93 -5.96
CA ILE A 92 9.26 -4.38 -4.83
C ILE A 92 7.82 -4.70 -5.23
N PHE A 93 7.28 -4.01 -6.24
CA PHE A 93 5.91 -4.19 -6.71
C PHE A 93 5.78 -5.10 -7.95
N THR A 94 6.91 -5.54 -8.53
CA THR A 94 6.96 -6.50 -9.65
C THR A 94 6.97 -7.93 -9.09
#